data_AF-A0A2D8S7R9-F1
#
_entry.id   AF-A0A2D8S7R9-F1
#
_cell.length_a   1.000
_cell.length_b   1.000
_cell.length_c   1.000
_cell.angle_alpha   90.00
_cell.angle_beta   90.00
_cell.angle_gamma   90.00
#
_symmetry.space_group_name_H-M   'P 1'
#
loop_
_entity.id
_entity.type
_entity.pdbx_description
1 polymer ?
#
loop_
_entity_poly.entity_id
_entity_poly.type
_entity_poly.pdbx_seq_one_letter_code
_entity_poly.pdbx_strand_id
1 'polypeptide(L)' 'MLEYKPYYYDRVAYARGLSHWDHMLMEDLVEACHKLYSIRLPMWDQLYMLNVFSYGALQGAYRNAIKE' A
#
# COMPACT_ATOMS: atom_id res chain seq x y z
N MET A 1 -19.00 -8.03 -6.24
CA MET A 1 -17.73 -8.35 -6.91
C MET A 1 -16.63 -8.16 -5.90
N LEU A 2 -15.83 -9.18 -5.60
CA LEU A 2 -14.65 -9.02 -4.76
C LEU A 2 -13.67 -8.16 -5.56
N GLU A 3 -13.51 -6.91 -5.12
CA GLU A 3 -12.53 -5.99 -5.68
C GLU A 3 -11.15 -6.63 -5.57
N TYR A 4 -10.43 -6.71 -6.69
CA TYR A 4 -9.09 -7.25 -6.72
C TYR A 4 -8.18 -6.35 -5.88
N LYS A 5 -7.97 -6.71 -4.62
CA LYS A 5 -6.93 -6.16 -3.76
C LYS A 5 -5.65 -6.96 -4.03
N PRO A 6 -4.57 -6.35 -4.56
CA PRO A 6 -3.35 -7.09 -4.89
C PRO A 6 -2.58 -7.60 -3.66
N TYR A 7 -3.11 -7.37 -2.45
CA TYR A 7 -2.59 -7.78 -1.15
C TYR A 7 -3.72 -8.50 -0.42
N TYR A 8 -3.57 -9.80 -0.17
CA TYR A 8 -4.49 -10.53 0.69
C TYR A 8 -4.09 -10.29 2.15
N TYR A 9 -5.02 -9.74 2.94
CA TYR A 9 -4.89 -9.45 4.38
C TYR A 9 -4.15 -10.57 5.13
N ASP A 10 -4.53 -11.82 4.88
CA ASP A 10 -3.96 -12.98 5.56
C ASP A 10 -2.45 -13.14 5.32
N ARG A 11 -1.94 -12.80 4.13
CA ARG A 11 -0.51 -12.93 3.81
C ARG A 11 0.31 -11.81 4.42
N VAL A 12 -0.24 -10.60 4.44
CA VAL A 12 0.43 -9.41 4.97
C VAL A 12 0.44 -9.45 6.50
N ALA A 13 -0.70 -9.74 7.12
CA ALA A 13 -0.83 -9.85 8.56
C ALA A 13 0.03 -11.01 9.12
N TYR A 14 0.00 -12.19 8.47
CA TYR A 14 0.80 -13.35 8.87
C TYR A 14 2.31 -13.11 8.75
N ALA A 15 2.76 -12.37 7.74
CA ALA A 15 4.19 -12.20 7.47
C ALA A 15 4.92 -11.29 8.48
N ARG A 16 4.20 -10.42 9.22
CA ARG A 16 4.84 -9.33 9.99
C ARG A 16 4.29 -9.09 11.40
N GLY A 17 3.23 -9.77 11.82
CA GLY A 17 2.62 -9.52 13.13
C GLY A 17 2.02 -8.12 13.25
N LEU A 18 1.51 -7.57 12.14
CA LEU A 18 0.78 -6.29 12.15
C LEU A 18 -0.52 -6.45 12.92
N SER A 19 -0.85 -5.46 13.75
CA SER A 19 -2.18 -5.43 14.38
C SER A 19 -3.24 -5.20 13.30
N HIS A 20 -4.48 -5.63 13.57
CA HIS A 20 -5.61 -5.40 12.68
C HIS A 20 -5.76 -3.92 12.29
N TRP A 21 -5.60 -3.02 13.27
CA TRP A 21 -5.73 -1.58 13.09
C TRP A 21 -4.59 -0.99 12.25
N ASP A 22 -3.36 -1.46 12.44
CA ASP A 22 -2.23 -1.02 11.62
C ASP A 22 -2.44 -1.43 10.16
N HIS A 23 -2.91 -2.66 9.94
CA HIS A 23 -3.22 -3.12 8.58
C HIS A 23 -4.31 -2.27 7.91
N MET A 24 -5.39 -1.95 8.64
CA MET A 24 -6.45 -1.08 8.12
C MET A 24 -5.90 0.31 7.75
N LEU A 25 -5.11 0.91 8.63
CA LEU A 25 -4.48 2.21 8.36
C LEU A 25 -3.59 2.15 7.12
N MET A 26 -2.83 1.08 6.94
CA MET A 26 -1.97 0.92 5.77
C MET A 26 -2.78 0.79 4.48
N GLU A 27 -3.92 0.07 4.49
CA GLU A 27 -4.83 0.04 3.33
C GLU A 27 -5.36 1.44 2.99
N ASP A 28 -5.81 2.21 4.00
CA ASP A 28 -6.33 3.58 3.80
C ASP A 28 -5.26 4.51 3.20
N LEU A 29 -4.01 4.37 3.64
CA LEU A 29 -2.88 5.16 3.15
C LEU A 29 -2.49 4.82 1.70
N VAL A 30 -2.58 3.53 1.33
CA VAL A 30 -2.41 3.10 -0.07
C VAL A 30 -3.53 3.69 -0.94
N GLU A 31 -4.79 3.59 -0.50
CA GLU A 31 -5.93 4.13 -1.23
C GLU A 31 -5.84 5.66 -1.37
N ALA A 32 -5.36 6.36 -0.34
CA ALA A 32 -5.10 7.79 -0.40
C ALA A 32 -4.05 8.14 -1.47
N CYS A 33 -2.97 7.35 -1.60
CA CYS A 33 -1.99 7.54 -2.68
C CYS A 33 -2.62 7.31 -4.05
N HIS A 34 -3.44 6.26 -4.21
CA HIS A 34 -4.14 6.00 -5.48
C HIS A 34 -5.07 7.14 -5.87
N LYS A 35 -5.82 7.71 -4.91
CA LYS A 35 -6.70 8.86 -5.12
C LYS A 35 -5.92 10.13 -5.46
N LEU A 36 -4.85 10.43 -4.70
CA LEU A 36 -4.07 11.64 -4.86
C LEU A 36 -3.35 11.70 -6.21
N TYR A 37 -2.84 10.56 -6.65
CA TYR A 37 -1.96 10.48 -7.81
C TYR A 37 -2.64 9.85 -9.04
N SER A 38 -3.87 9.33 -8.91
CA SER A 38 -4.64 8.70 -9.99
C SER A 38 -3.90 7.59 -10.75
N ILE A 39 -2.90 6.99 -10.12
CA ILE A 39 -2.13 5.85 -10.63
C ILE A 39 -2.21 4.69 -9.64
N ARG A 40 -1.92 3.48 -10.10
CA ARG A 40 -1.83 2.28 -9.24
C ARG A 40 -0.49 1.60 -9.46
N LEU A 41 0.26 1.38 -8.40
CA LEU A 41 1.61 0.81 -8.43
C LEU A 41 1.67 -0.42 -7.49
N PRO A 42 1.17 -1.59 -7.92
CA PRO A 42 0.94 -2.74 -7.04
C PRO A 42 2.19 -3.26 -6.33
N MET A 43 3.36 -3.14 -6.95
CA MET A 43 4.64 -3.54 -6.34
C MET A 43 5.00 -2.65 -5.14
N TRP A 44 4.76 -1.35 -5.24
CA TRP A 44 5.10 -0.38 -4.19
C TRP A 44 4.16 -0.49 -3.00
N ASP A 45 2.88 -0.70 -3.29
CA ASP A 45 1.89 -1.00 -2.28
C ASP A 45 2.23 -2.31 -1.54
N GLN A 46 2.66 -3.38 -2.24
CA GLN A 46 3.13 -4.61 -1.60
C GLN A 46 4.30 -4.36 -0.66
N LEU A 47 5.28 -3.58 -1.09
CA LEU A 47 6.47 -3.27 -0.28
C LEU A 47 6.11 -2.44 0.96
N TYR A 48 5.17 -1.50 0.82
CA TYR A 48 4.62 -0.77 1.96
C TYR A 48 3.85 -1.71 2.90
N MET A 49 2.92 -2.51 2.38
CA MET A 49 2.12 -3.48 3.16
C MET A 49 3.00 -4.51 3.88
N LEU A 50 4.12 -4.92 3.28
CA LEU A 50 5.12 -5.79 3.91
C LEU A 50 6.04 -5.08 4.90
N ASN A 51 5.76 -3.80 5.23
CA ASN A 51 6.56 -2.94 6.09
C ASN A 51 8.05 -2.87 5.69
N VAL A 52 8.32 -3.03 4.39
CA VAL A 52 9.65 -2.83 3.79
C VAL A 52 9.86 -1.34 3.51
N PHE A 53 8.78 -0.64 3.15
CA PHE A 53 8.76 0.80 2.98
C PHE A 53 7.99 1.52 4.07
N SER A 54 8.45 2.72 4.40
CA SER A 54 7.66 3.69 5.14
C SER A 54 6.63 4.36 4.23
N TYR A 55 5.62 4.97 4.82
CA TYR A 55 4.61 5.72 4.04
C TYR A 55 5.22 6.87 3.23
N GLY A 56 6.26 7.54 3.76
CA GLY A 56 6.97 8.60 3.02
C GLY A 56 7.65 8.07 1.74
N ALA A 57 8.20 6.86 1.77
CA ALA A 57 8.78 6.22 0.60
C ALA A 57 7.70 5.84 -0.43
N LEU A 58 6.54 5.36 0.03
CA LEU A 58 5.38 5.11 -0.84
C LEU A 58 4.94 6.40 -1.55
N GLN A 59 4.70 7.48 -0.82
CA GLN A 59 4.33 8.77 -1.41
C GLN A 59 5.37 9.28 -2.41
N GLY A 60 6.67 9.12 -2.10
CA GLY A 60 7.77 9.49 -2.98
C GLY A 60 7.75 8.72 -4.30
N ALA A 61 7.53 7.40 -4.25
CA ALA A 61 7.43 6.55 -5.43
C ALA A 61 6.27 6.99 -6.34
N TYR A 62 5.10 7.23 -5.76
CA TYR A 62 3.94 7.72 -6.49
C TYR A 62 4.15 9.12 -7.08
N ARG A 63 4.72 10.04 -6.31
CA ARG A 63 5.04 11.40 -6.79
C ARG A 63 6.03 11.36 -7.97
N ASN A 64 7.02 10.48 -7.93
CA ASN A 64 8.01 10.35 -8.99
C ASN A 64 7.40 9.75 -10.25
N ALA A 65 6.51 8.76 -10.12
CA ALA A 65 5.84 8.11 -11.25
C ALA A 65 4.92 9.04 -12.07
N ILE A 66 4.45 10.16 -11.50
CA ILE A 66 3.71 11.20 -12.26
C ILE A 66 4.64 12.13 -13.05
N LYS A 67 5.90 12.26 -12.61
CA LYS A 67 6.86 13.17 -13.24
C LYS A 67 7.51 12.56 -14.49
N GLU A 68 7.39 11.25 -14.67
CA GLU A 68 7.76 10.52 -15.89
C GLU A 68 6.60 10.54 -16.89
#